data_AF-A0A812TAL2-F1
#
_entry.id   AF-A0A812TAL2-F1
#
_cell.length_a   1.000
_cell.length_b   1.000
_cell.length_c   1.000
_cell.angle_alpha   90.00
_cell.angle_beta   90.00
_cell.angle_gamma   90.00
#
_symmetry.space_group_name_H-M   'P 1'
#
loop_
_entity.id
_entity.type
_entity.pdbx_description
1 polymer ?
#
loop_
_entity_poly.entity_id
_entity_poly.type
_entity_poly.pdbx_seq_one_letter_code
_entity_poly.pdbx_strand_id
1 'polypeptide(L)'
;MIVISVTSVGLRQKIPIAAVVVSWREPVSAMAQDAPAAAAEAPPDRPIASMPELTSQAEWPWRKVESAESVEEKEAPAEVPEDKSLRFRRDLWDKFDFLWRERIEPSQGLLQKVADLLRSRAELERKYGESLLGFGGDLQVEPGNPLHTAVDAMIVNFRNRGEQSITLADELEQDIIVCFDTVIKQHKEVSRKIHSDVQLVTKYAQERRKAHDRLARRYGSRCAEAEYLAQDCLQAVSMKTADRLKLAQQATVLSKQARLAEYEYYQSIEQADGPVVPAECSLCLVAGQLPATSRS
;
A
#
# COMPACT_ATOMS: atom_id res chain seq x y z
N MET A 1 27.03 20.34 2.15
CA MET A 1 26.98 20.82 3.55
C MET A 1 25.64 21.52 3.74
N ILE A 2 24.71 20.91 4.47
CA ILE A 2 23.44 21.55 4.83
C ILE A 2 23.39 21.58 6.35
N VAL A 3 23.42 22.80 6.90
CA VAL A 3 23.25 23.08 8.32
C VAL A 3 21.76 23.05 8.62
N ILE A 4 21.34 22.22 9.58
CA ILE A 4 19.99 22.25 10.14
C ILE A 4 20.12 22.70 11.59
N SER A 5 19.85 23.99 11.84
CA SER A 5 19.61 24.50 13.20
C SER A 5 18.23 24.06 13.64
N VAL A 6 18.16 23.25 14.70
CA VAL A 6 16.92 22.95 15.41
C VAL A 6 16.80 23.93 16.57
N THR A 7 15.94 24.94 16.43
CA THR A 7 15.45 25.72 17.57
C THR A 7 14.11 25.15 18.01
N SER A 8 14.09 24.53 19.18
CA SER A 8 12.87 24.08 19.84
C SER A 8 12.07 25.27 20.35
N VAL A 9 10.81 25.39 19.95
CA VAL A 9 9.78 26.09 20.73
C VAL A 9 8.54 25.22 20.73
N GLY A 10 8.15 24.79 21.92
CA GLY A 10 6.97 23.96 22.13
C GLY A 10 5.70 24.69 21.71
N LEU A 11 4.85 24.01 20.96
CA LEU A 11 3.41 24.22 20.92
C LEU A 11 2.78 23.00 20.26
N ARG A 12 1.76 22.44 20.95
CA ARG A 12 0.91 21.35 20.48
C ARG A 12 0.35 21.70 19.10
N GLN A 13 0.85 21.10 18.02
CA GLN A 13 0.21 21.19 16.71
C GLN A 13 0.25 19.86 15.96
N LYS A 14 -0.93 19.55 15.41
CA LYS A 14 -1.33 18.35 14.68
C LYS A 14 -0.42 18.15 13.46
N ILE A 15 0.07 16.94 13.27
CA ILE A 15 0.79 16.53 12.06
C ILE A 15 -0.26 16.11 11.03
N PRO A 16 -0.47 16.81 9.90
CA PRO A 16 -1.14 16.24 8.76
C PRO A 16 -0.16 15.28 8.06
N ILE A 17 -0.58 14.02 7.84
CA ILE A 17 0.14 13.10 6.97
C ILE A 17 -0.10 13.60 5.54
N ALA A 18 0.80 14.47 5.07
CA ALA A 18 0.87 14.84 3.67
C ALA A 18 1.35 13.61 2.88
N ALA A 19 0.62 13.25 1.83
CA ALA A 19 1.06 12.28 0.84
C ALA A 19 2.42 12.74 0.31
N VAL A 20 3.48 12.00 0.64
CA VAL A 20 4.82 12.23 0.10
C VAL A 20 4.82 11.68 -1.32
N VAL A 21 4.47 12.53 -2.29
CA VAL A 21 4.79 12.31 -3.69
C VAL A 21 6.26 12.66 -3.85
N VAL A 22 7.13 11.63 -3.87
CA VAL A 22 8.54 11.81 -4.22
C VAL A 22 8.61 12.05 -5.73
N SER A 23 8.62 13.32 -6.13
CA SER A 23 8.93 13.74 -7.49
C SER A 23 10.44 13.64 -7.69
N TRP A 24 10.90 12.64 -8.44
CA TRP A 24 12.27 12.59 -8.94
C TRP A 24 12.45 13.70 -9.98
N ARG A 25 13.22 14.73 -9.63
CA ARG A 25 13.67 15.76 -10.57
C ARG A 25 15.16 15.57 -10.77
N GLU A 26 15.55 15.21 -11.98
CA GLU A 26 16.95 15.13 -12.39
C GLU A 26 17.63 16.50 -12.17
N PRO A 27 18.81 16.57 -11.53
CA PRO A 27 19.55 17.81 -11.47
C PRO A 27 20.18 18.07 -12.84
N VAL A 28 19.61 19.02 -13.57
CA VAL A 28 20.25 19.69 -14.70
C VAL A 28 21.54 20.35 -14.19
N SER A 29 22.68 19.81 -14.61
CA SER A 29 23.99 20.45 -14.41
C SER A 29 24.02 21.79 -15.14
N ALA A 30 24.08 22.88 -14.38
CA ALA A 30 24.40 24.20 -14.89
C ALA A 30 25.65 24.73 -14.17
N MET A 31 26.58 25.19 -14.99
CA MET A 31 27.77 26.01 -14.67
C MET A 31 29.06 25.25 -14.33
N ALA A 32 29.72 24.79 -15.40
CA ALA A 32 31.18 24.75 -15.48
C ALA A 32 31.63 25.91 -16.38
N GLN A 33 32.18 26.99 -15.82
CA GLN A 33 33.03 27.97 -16.51
C GLN A 33 34.02 28.55 -15.50
N ASP A 34 35.29 28.19 -15.65
CA ASP A 34 36.47 29.08 -15.63
C ASP A 34 37.74 28.30 -15.26
N ALA A 35 38.57 28.00 -16.28
CA ALA A 35 40.04 28.05 -16.22
C ALA A 35 40.65 27.70 -17.60
N PRO A 36 41.83 28.26 -17.94
CA PRO A 36 42.19 28.61 -19.32
C PRO A 36 42.93 27.51 -20.10
N ALA A 37 42.87 27.70 -21.42
CA ALA A 37 43.57 26.94 -22.45
C ALA A 37 45.10 26.97 -22.29
N ALA A 38 45.73 25.78 -22.36
CA ALA A 38 47.13 25.63 -22.72
C ALA A 38 47.26 24.42 -23.66
N ALA A 39 47.71 24.72 -24.87
CA ALA A 39 47.98 23.77 -25.94
C ALA A 39 49.22 22.90 -25.62
N ALA A 40 49.17 21.61 -25.94
CA ALA A 40 50.35 20.81 -26.26
C ALA A 40 49.96 19.51 -26.98
N GLU A 41 50.25 19.50 -28.28
CA GLU A 41 50.69 18.38 -29.14
C GLU A 41 50.01 17.01 -29.05
N ALA A 42 49.33 16.66 -30.15
CA ALA A 42 48.94 15.30 -30.50
C ALA A 42 50.05 14.58 -31.29
N PRO A 43 50.33 13.29 -31.00
CA PRO A 43 50.96 12.37 -31.94
C PRO A 43 50.05 11.16 -32.29
N PRO A 44 50.38 10.40 -33.35
CA PRO A 44 49.44 10.07 -34.42
C PRO A 44 48.71 8.72 -34.28
N ASP A 45 47.64 8.62 -35.09
CA ASP A 45 46.80 7.46 -35.34
C ASP A 45 47.55 6.12 -35.42
N ARG A 46 47.11 5.16 -34.61
CA ARG A 46 47.24 3.72 -34.89
C ARG A 46 45.86 3.07 -34.80
N PRO A 47 45.46 2.26 -35.81
CA PRO A 47 44.16 1.62 -35.82
C PRO A 47 44.18 0.28 -35.06
N ILE A 48 42.98 -0.23 -34.75
CA ILE A 48 42.62 -1.58 -34.26
C ILE A 48 42.64 -1.69 -32.71
N ALA A 49 41.60 -2.14 -32.00
CA ALA A 49 40.47 -2.99 -32.36
C ALA A 49 39.15 -2.46 -31.74
N SER A 50 38.07 -2.62 -32.49
CA SER A 50 36.68 -2.50 -32.03
C SER A 50 36.46 -3.26 -30.72
N MET A 51 36.12 -2.54 -29.65
CA MET A 51 35.48 -3.13 -28.48
C MET A 51 34.16 -3.77 -28.93
N PRO A 52 33.84 -5.02 -28.57
CA PRO A 52 32.50 -5.53 -28.76
C PRO A 52 31.56 -4.73 -27.86
N GLU A 53 30.52 -4.13 -28.46
CA GLU A 53 29.39 -3.58 -27.72
C GLU A 53 28.82 -4.69 -26.82
N LEU A 54 29.02 -4.56 -25.51
CA LEU A 54 28.26 -5.34 -24.54
C LEU A 54 26.82 -4.81 -24.54
N THR A 55 26.02 -5.26 -25.51
CA THR A 55 24.56 -5.25 -25.39
C THR A 55 24.15 -6.30 -24.37
N SER A 56 24.33 -6.04 -23.07
CA SER A 56 23.65 -6.83 -22.03
C SER A 56 22.31 -6.17 -21.72
N GLN A 57 21.39 -6.29 -22.68
CA GLN A 57 19.98 -6.09 -22.43
C GLN A 57 19.54 -7.24 -21.52
N ALA A 58 19.59 -7.03 -20.20
CA ALA A 58 19.01 -7.96 -19.24
C ALA A 58 17.48 -7.90 -19.43
N GLU A 59 16.96 -8.82 -20.24
CA GLU A 59 15.53 -9.01 -20.45
C GLU A 59 14.89 -9.47 -19.12
N TRP A 60 14.04 -8.61 -18.56
CA TRP A 60 13.22 -8.96 -17.41
C TRP A 60 12.12 -9.97 -17.82
N PRO A 61 11.85 -11.03 -17.05
CA PRO A 61 11.06 -12.19 -17.51
C PRO A 61 9.57 -11.91 -17.80
N TRP A 62 9.08 -10.71 -17.49
CA TRP A 62 7.68 -10.31 -17.67
C TRP A 62 7.43 -9.54 -18.98
N ARG A 63 8.48 -9.27 -19.77
CA ARG A 63 8.39 -8.50 -21.03
C ARG A 63 8.15 -9.38 -22.27
N LYS A 64 7.50 -10.53 -22.08
CA LYS A 64 6.96 -11.37 -23.16
C LYS A 64 5.45 -11.48 -22.97
N VAL A 65 4.75 -10.42 -23.35
CA VAL A 65 3.40 -10.54 -23.90
C VAL A 65 3.51 -9.99 -25.30
N GLU A 66 3.19 -10.86 -26.24
CA GLU A 66 3.56 -10.82 -27.64
C GLU A 66 2.98 -9.60 -28.35
N SER A 67 3.86 -8.83 -29.00
CA SER A 67 3.51 -8.12 -30.22
C SER A 67 3.33 -9.19 -31.31
N ALA A 68 2.10 -9.68 -31.48
CA ALA A 68 1.73 -10.48 -32.63
C ALA A 68 1.09 -9.56 -33.67
N GLU A 69 1.63 -9.67 -34.88
CA GLU A 69 1.35 -8.88 -36.06
C GLU A 69 -0.11 -8.91 -36.50
N SER A 70 -0.43 -7.83 -37.22
CA SER A 70 -1.62 -7.56 -38.02
C SER A 70 -2.08 -8.73 -38.90
N VAL A 71 -3.36 -9.09 -38.78
CA VAL A 71 -4.15 -9.72 -39.86
C VAL A 71 -5.48 -8.97 -39.95
N GLU A 72 -5.70 -8.29 -41.07
CA GLU A 72 -7.02 -7.80 -41.50
C GLU A 72 -7.93 -8.99 -41.83
N GLU A 73 -9.12 -9.09 -41.22
CA GLU A 73 -10.42 -9.11 -41.93
C GLU A 73 -11.62 -9.32 -40.95
N LYS A 74 -12.66 -8.49 -41.17
CA LYS A 74 -14.11 -8.68 -40.88
C LYS A 74 -14.70 -8.54 -39.46
N GLU A 75 -15.40 -7.41 -39.30
CA GLU A 75 -16.64 -7.10 -38.57
C GLU A 75 -17.21 -8.11 -37.55
N ALA A 76 -17.20 -7.69 -36.28
CA ALA A 76 -18.37 -7.62 -35.39
C ALA A 76 -18.09 -6.55 -34.31
N PRO A 77 -19.08 -5.77 -33.84
CA PRO A 77 -18.85 -4.76 -32.82
C PRO A 77 -18.49 -5.46 -31.52
N ALA A 78 -17.20 -5.43 -31.17
CA ALA A 78 -16.72 -5.91 -29.90
C ALA A 78 -17.34 -5.03 -28.80
N GLU A 79 -18.24 -5.62 -28.02
CA GLU A 79 -18.58 -5.11 -26.70
C GLU A 79 -17.27 -4.85 -25.97
N VAL A 80 -17.04 -3.58 -25.61
CA VAL A 80 -15.92 -3.18 -24.77
C VAL A 80 -15.99 -4.08 -23.53
N PRO A 81 -15.00 -4.95 -23.28
CA PRO A 81 -15.00 -5.71 -22.05
C PRO A 81 -14.92 -4.66 -20.95
N GLU A 82 -16.02 -4.49 -20.21
CA GLU A 82 -16.03 -3.63 -19.04
C GLU A 82 -14.80 -3.99 -18.25
N ASP A 83 -13.92 -3.00 -18.12
CA ASP A 83 -12.69 -3.09 -17.39
C ASP A 83 -13.11 -3.46 -15.96
N LYS A 84 -13.07 -4.77 -15.63
CA LYS A 84 -13.32 -5.35 -14.31
C LYS A 84 -12.15 -5.00 -13.40
N SER A 85 -11.81 -3.72 -13.37
CA SER A 85 -10.89 -3.11 -12.45
C SER A 85 -11.59 -3.19 -11.09
N LEU A 86 -11.36 -4.32 -10.40
CA LEU A 86 -11.88 -4.60 -9.07
C LEU A 86 -11.55 -3.40 -8.19
N ARG A 87 -12.57 -2.59 -7.88
CA ARG A 87 -12.33 -1.39 -7.09
C ARG A 87 -12.21 -1.84 -5.65
N PHE A 88 -11.11 -1.42 -5.01
CA PHE A 88 -10.83 -1.73 -3.60
C PHE A 88 -12.02 -1.40 -2.69
N ARG A 89 -12.75 -0.35 -3.03
CA ARG A 89 -13.92 0.13 -2.29
C ARG A 89 -15.20 -0.71 -2.47
N ARG A 90 -15.28 -1.56 -3.50
CA ARG A 90 -16.52 -2.23 -3.92
C ARG A 90 -16.42 -3.76 -3.87
N ASP A 91 -15.25 -4.33 -4.19
CA ASP A 91 -15.10 -5.77 -4.39
C ASP A 91 -14.13 -6.46 -3.40
N LEU A 92 -13.40 -5.67 -2.61
CA LEU A 92 -12.32 -6.18 -1.75
C LEU A 92 -12.64 -6.19 -0.26
N TRP A 93 -13.80 -5.66 0.16
CA TRP A 93 -14.20 -5.68 1.56
C TRP A 93 -14.36 -7.11 2.08
N ASP A 94 -15.06 -7.96 1.33
CA ASP A 94 -15.26 -9.37 1.67
C ASP A 94 -13.97 -10.21 1.52
N LYS A 95 -12.93 -9.65 0.87
CA LYS A 95 -11.65 -10.30 0.62
C LYS A 95 -10.49 -9.67 1.42
N PHE A 96 -10.79 -8.80 2.38
CA PHE A 96 -9.75 -8.11 3.15
C PHE A 96 -8.78 -9.10 3.82
N ASP A 97 -9.30 -10.13 4.50
CA ASP A 97 -8.47 -11.13 5.19
C ASP A 97 -7.59 -11.94 4.23
N PHE A 98 -8.04 -12.11 2.99
CA PHE A 98 -7.24 -12.77 1.94
C PHE A 98 -6.11 -11.85 1.47
N LEU A 99 -6.42 -10.59 1.14
CA LEU A 99 -5.40 -9.61 0.76
C LEU A 99 -4.38 -9.35 1.87
N TRP A 100 -4.84 -9.36 3.12
CA TRP A 100 -4.00 -9.20 4.28
C TRP A 100 -2.92 -10.28 4.34
N ARG A 101 -3.34 -11.55 4.27
CA ARG A 101 -2.46 -12.73 4.34
C ARG A 101 -1.58 -12.89 3.11
N GLU A 102 -2.10 -12.62 1.92
CA GLU A 102 -1.38 -12.90 0.66
C GLU A 102 -0.50 -11.74 0.18
N ARG A 103 -0.76 -10.50 0.63
CA ARG A 103 -0.04 -9.32 0.13
C ARG A 103 0.62 -8.51 1.23
N ILE A 104 -0.10 -8.16 2.28
CA ILE A 104 0.37 -7.18 3.28
C ILE A 104 1.35 -7.82 4.27
N GLU A 105 1.08 -9.04 4.75
CA GLU A 105 2.03 -9.75 5.62
C GLU A 105 3.30 -10.18 4.87
N PRO A 106 3.22 -10.76 3.65
CA PRO A 106 4.41 -11.15 2.90
C PRO A 106 5.28 -9.97 2.48
N SER A 107 4.69 -8.80 2.18
CA SER A 107 5.47 -7.61 1.80
C SER A 107 6.36 -7.12 2.95
N GLN A 108 5.91 -7.24 4.21
CA GLN A 108 6.74 -6.95 5.38
C GLN A 108 7.92 -7.90 5.47
N GLY A 109 7.67 -9.19 5.27
CA GLY A 109 8.73 -10.21 5.25
C GLY A 109 9.73 -9.97 4.13
N LEU A 110 9.26 -9.54 2.96
CA LEU A 110 10.13 -9.21 1.82
C LEU A 110 11.02 -8.00 2.12
N LEU A 111 10.48 -6.94 2.71
CA LEU A 111 11.28 -5.76 3.10
C LEU A 111 12.37 -6.13 4.10
N GLN A 112 12.07 -6.99 5.07
CA GLN A 112 13.08 -7.48 6.02
C GLN A 112 14.19 -8.26 5.30
N LYS A 113 13.83 -9.18 4.40
CA LYS A 113 14.81 -9.94 3.61
C LYS A 113 15.71 -9.05 2.75
N VAL A 114 15.15 -7.99 2.16
CA VAL A 114 15.92 -7.02 1.38
C VAL A 114 16.90 -6.27 2.28
N ALA A 115 16.45 -5.82 3.46
CA ALA A 115 17.34 -5.17 4.44
C ALA A 115 18.47 -6.11 4.90
N ASP A 116 18.17 -7.38 5.17
CA ASP A 116 19.17 -8.38 5.55
C ASP A 116 20.19 -8.64 4.43
N LEU A 117 19.73 -8.71 3.18
CA LEU A 117 20.61 -8.85 2.01
C LEU A 117 21.55 -7.65 1.86
N LEU A 118 21.04 -6.43 2.07
CA LEU A 118 21.84 -5.21 2.02
C LEU A 118 22.88 -5.17 3.15
N ARG A 119 22.56 -5.66 4.35
CA ARG A 119 23.53 -5.81 5.46
C ARG A 119 24.65 -6.77 5.06
N SER A 120 24.31 -7.94 4.52
CA SER A 120 25.31 -8.88 4.00
C SER A 120 26.17 -8.26 2.89
N ARG A 121 25.58 -7.43 2.02
CA ARG A 121 26.34 -6.71 0.99
C ARG A 121 27.29 -5.70 1.59
N ALA A 122 26.85 -4.88 2.54
CA ALA A 122 27.70 -3.89 3.22
C ALA A 122 28.91 -4.56 3.92
N GLU A 123 28.68 -5.69 4.61
CA GLU A 123 29.76 -6.47 5.21
C GLU A 123 30.78 -6.99 4.18
N LEU A 124 30.32 -7.43 3.01
CA LEU A 124 31.19 -7.89 1.93
C LEU A 124 32.01 -6.74 1.34
N GLU A 125 31.40 -5.58 1.11
CA GLU A 125 32.09 -4.39 0.60
C GLU A 125 33.12 -3.87 1.60
N ARG A 126 32.84 -3.94 2.90
CA ARG A 126 33.79 -3.56 3.95
C ARG A 126 35.01 -4.50 3.96
N LYS A 127 34.79 -5.82 3.97
CA LYS A 127 35.88 -6.81 3.92
C LYS A 127 36.71 -6.69 2.64
N TYR A 128 36.06 -6.45 1.50
CA TYR A 128 36.75 -6.24 0.24
C TYR A 128 37.61 -4.97 0.28
N GLY A 129 37.07 -3.87 0.80
CA GLY A 129 37.81 -2.62 0.94
C GLY A 129 39.00 -2.72 1.89
N GLU A 130 38.82 -3.33 3.06
CA GLU A 130 39.89 -3.63 4.02
C GLU A 130 41.00 -4.48 3.39
N SER A 131 40.63 -5.50 2.61
CA SER A 131 41.61 -6.35 1.90
C SER A 131 42.41 -5.57 0.86
N LEU A 132 41.79 -4.59 0.18
CA LEU A 132 42.49 -3.74 -0.79
C LEU A 132 43.40 -2.71 -0.11
N LEU A 133 42.98 -2.14 1.02
CA LEU A 133 43.80 -1.22 1.81
C LEU A 133 45.05 -1.90 2.40
N GLY A 134 44.92 -3.18 2.81
CA GLY A 134 46.05 -3.99 3.27
C GLY A 134 46.99 -4.44 2.15
N PHE A 135 46.61 -4.29 0.87
CA PHE A 135 47.42 -4.73 -0.26
C PHE A 135 48.62 -3.80 -0.47
N GLY A 136 49.83 -4.37 -0.54
CA GLY A 136 51.06 -3.62 -0.80
C GLY A 136 51.69 -2.94 0.42
N GLY A 137 51.21 -3.22 1.64
CA GLY A 137 51.83 -2.70 2.88
C GLY A 137 53.29 -3.12 3.08
N ASP A 138 53.67 -4.30 2.57
CA ASP A 138 55.02 -4.86 2.68
C ASP A 138 55.87 -4.69 1.40
N LEU A 139 55.31 -4.09 0.34
CA LEU A 139 56.00 -3.98 -0.94
C LEU A 139 56.88 -2.73 -0.94
N GLN A 140 58.17 -2.88 -0.61
CA GLN A 140 59.15 -1.83 -0.80
C GLN A 140 59.59 -1.81 -2.27
N VAL A 141 59.24 -0.73 -2.96
CA VAL A 141 59.55 -0.53 -4.37
C VAL A 141 60.70 0.48 -4.47
N GLU A 142 61.83 0.05 -5.03
CA GLU A 142 63.01 0.91 -5.18
C GLU A 142 62.77 2.02 -6.21
N PRO A 143 63.12 3.29 -5.91
CA PRO A 143 62.88 4.39 -6.82
C PRO A 143 63.85 4.36 -8.03
N GLY A 144 63.32 4.61 -9.24
CA GLY A 144 64.14 4.88 -10.43
C GLY A 144 63.82 4.04 -11.69
N ASN A 145 62.97 3.02 -11.59
CA ASN A 145 62.51 2.23 -12.73
C ASN A 145 61.07 2.63 -13.13
N PRO A 146 60.77 2.89 -14.41
CA PRO A 146 59.38 3.11 -14.87
C PRO A 146 58.39 2.00 -14.48
N LEU A 147 58.87 0.75 -14.37
CA LEU A 147 58.05 -0.37 -13.88
C LEU A 147 57.71 -0.22 -12.39
N HIS A 148 58.62 0.30 -11.58
CA HIS A 148 58.39 0.59 -10.17
C HIS A 148 57.33 1.69 -10.02
N THR A 149 57.39 2.75 -10.82
CA THR A 149 56.33 3.78 -10.87
C THR A 149 54.96 3.21 -11.27
N ALA A 150 54.92 2.26 -12.20
CA ALA A 150 53.67 1.60 -12.60
C ALA A 150 53.08 0.73 -11.47
N VAL A 151 53.93 0.04 -10.71
CA VAL A 151 53.53 -0.73 -9.52
C VAL A 151 53.03 0.20 -8.41
N ASP A 152 53.71 1.31 -8.16
CA ASP A 152 53.27 2.32 -7.18
C ASP A 152 51.90 2.89 -7.55
N ALA A 153 51.69 3.22 -8.82
CA ALA A 153 50.40 3.69 -9.32
C ALA A 153 49.29 2.64 -9.12
N MET A 154 49.61 1.35 -9.27
CA MET A 154 48.66 0.26 -9.01
C MET A 154 48.32 0.15 -7.52
N ILE A 155 49.30 0.27 -6.63
CA ILE A 155 49.07 0.26 -5.17
C ILE A 155 48.17 1.44 -4.76
N VAL A 156 48.43 2.64 -5.29
CA VAL A 156 47.56 3.80 -5.07
C VAL A 156 46.13 3.54 -5.58
N ASN A 157 45.98 2.90 -6.74
CA ASN A 157 44.66 2.53 -7.26
C ASN A 157 43.91 1.55 -6.34
N PHE A 158 44.59 0.53 -5.81
CA PHE A 158 44.00 -0.40 -4.85
C PHE A 158 43.54 0.32 -3.58
N ARG A 159 44.35 1.23 -3.04
CA ARG A 159 43.96 2.02 -1.87
C ARG A 159 42.72 2.86 -2.13
N ASN A 160 42.71 3.61 -3.23
CA ASN A 160 41.56 4.44 -3.61
C ASN A 160 40.27 3.62 -3.80
N ARG A 161 40.37 2.44 -4.43
CA ARG A 161 39.23 1.51 -4.56
C ARG A 161 38.80 0.93 -3.22
N GLY A 162 39.75 0.65 -2.33
CA GLY A 162 39.47 0.18 -0.98
C GLY A 162 38.67 1.20 -0.18
N GLU A 163 39.06 2.46 -0.22
CA GLU A 163 38.33 3.58 0.42
C GLU A 163 36.92 3.76 -0.15
N GLN A 164 36.77 3.68 -1.47
CA GLN A 164 35.45 3.74 -2.12
C GLN A 164 34.53 2.59 -1.68
N SER A 165 35.08 1.37 -1.58
CA SER A 165 34.34 0.19 -1.12
C SER A 165 33.85 0.32 0.32
N ILE A 166 34.68 0.85 1.20
CA ILE A 166 34.30 1.12 2.60
C ILE A 166 33.25 2.21 2.68
N THR A 167 33.40 3.28 1.90
CA THR A 167 32.43 4.38 1.84
C THR A 167 31.06 3.87 1.39
N LEU A 168 31.02 3.01 0.35
CA LEU A 168 29.79 2.37 -0.09
C LEU A 168 29.16 1.51 1.01
N ALA A 169 29.96 0.74 1.76
CA ALA A 169 29.46 -0.05 2.88
C ALA A 169 28.80 0.84 3.95
N ASP A 170 29.43 1.97 4.27
CA ASP A 170 28.92 2.91 5.27
C ASP A 170 27.64 3.63 4.79
N GLU A 171 27.56 4.03 3.51
CA GLU A 171 26.35 4.59 2.89
C GLU A 171 25.18 3.59 2.89
N LEU A 172 25.45 2.32 2.58
CA LEU A 172 24.44 1.26 2.65
C LEU A 172 23.88 1.12 4.07
N GLU A 173 24.75 1.14 5.09
CA GLU A 173 24.36 0.98 6.49
C GLU A 173 23.66 2.19 7.09
N GLN A 174 24.19 3.39 6.86
CA GLN A 174 23.71 4.62 7.51
C GLN A 174 22.45 5.20 6.85
N ASP A 175 22.33 5.08 5.53
CA ASP A 175 21.23 5.69 4.79
C ASP A 175 20.16 4.67 4.43
N ILE A 176 20.55 3.67 3.64
CA ILE A 176 19.59 2.76 3.00
C ILE A 176 18.99 1.80 4.02
N ILE A 177 19.83 1.09 4.80
CA ILE A 177 19.35 0.11 5.79
C ILE A 177 18.54 0.79 6.89
N VAL A 178 18.97 1.95 7.39
CA VAL A 178 18.21 2.74 8.39
C VAL A 178 16.85 3.18 7.84
N CYS A 179 16.78 3.58 6.57
CA CYS A 179 15.53 3.89 5.90
C CYS A 179 14.59 2.67 5.87
N PHE A 180 15.10 1.50 5.43
CA PHE A 180 14.31 0.26 5.43
C PHE A 180 13.82 -0.11 6.83
N ASP A 181 14.67 -0.04 7.85
CA ASP A 181 14.28 -0.36 9.24
C ASP A 181 13.19 0.58 9.76
N THR A 182 13.25 1.86 9.39
CA THR A 182 12.22 2.84 9.73
C THR A 182 10.90 2.52 9.05
N VAL A 183 10.93 2.24 7.74
CA VAL A 183 9.74 1.87 6.95
C VAL A 183 9.13 0.57 7.47
N ILE A 184 9.94 -0.45 7.81
CA ILE A 184 9.46 -1.72 8.38
C ILE A 184 8.72 -1.47 9.70
N LYS A 185 9.26 -0.63 10.59
CA LYS A 185 8.61 -0.27 11.86
C LYS A 185 7.27 0.44 11.64
N GLN A 186 7.26 1.46 10.78
CA GLN A 186 6.04 2.21 10.45
C GLN A 186 5.00 1.30 9.80
N HIS A 187 5.41 0.46 8.84
CA HIS A 187 4.52 -0.46 8.16
C HIS A 187 3.89 -1.45 9.15
N LYS A 188 4.64 -2.00 10.10
CA LYS A 188 4.12 -2.88 11.16
C LYS A 188 3.07 -2.19 12.03
N GLU A 189 3.33 -0.94 12.44
CA GLU A 189 2.40 -0.18 13.28
C GLU A 189 1.11 0.18 12.54
N VAL A 190 1.24 0.77 11.35
CA VAL A 190 0.10 1.16 10.51
C VAL A 190 -0.72 -0.07 10.12
N SER A 191 -0.05 -1.16 9.77
CA SER A 191 -0.74 -2.41 9.43
C SER A 191 -1.57 -2.92 10.61
N ARG A 192 -1.00 -2.96 11.81
CA ARG A 192 -1.74 -3.41 13.01
C ARG A 192 -2.99 -2.57 13.26
N LYS A 193 -2.87 -1.24 13.12
CA LYS A 193 -4.00 -0.30 13.27
C LYS A 193 -5.08 -0.56 12.22
N ILE A 194 -4.72 -0.64 10.94
CA ILE A 194 -5.66 -0.92 9.85
C ILE A 194 -6.39 -2.24 10.07
N HIS A 195 -5.67 -3.30 10.43
CA HIS A 195 -6.29 -4.60 10.71
C HIS A 195 -7.28 -4.52 11.87
N SER A 196 -6.92 -3.85 12.97
CA SER A 196 -7.81 -3.64 14.13
C SER A 196 -9.07 -2.86 13.73
N ASP A 197 -8.92 -1.77 12.97
CA ASP A 197 -10.04 -0.94 12.53
C ASP A 197 -10.99 -1.74 11.62
N VAL A 198 -10.46 -2.55 10.70
CA VAL A 198 -11.29 -3.38 9.81
C VAL A 198 -12.02 -4.47 10.60
N GLN A 199 -11.37 -5.11 11.57
CA GLN A 199 -12.04 -6.09 12.45
C GLN A 199 -13.17 -5.43 13.24
N LEU A 200 -12.97 -4.21 13.74
CA LEU A 200 -13.98 -3.44 14.44
C LEU A 200 -15.17 -3.11 13.53
N VAL A 201 -14.93 -2.55 12.35
CA VAL A 201 -15.97 -2.20 11.37
C VAL A 201 -16.74 -3.46 10.94
N THR A 202 -16.03 -4.56 10.69
CA THR A 202 -16.64 -5.84 10.31
C THR A 202 -17.56 -6.36 11.40
N LYS A 203 -17.14 -6.31 12.66
CA LYS A 203 -17.97 -6.69 13.81
C LYS A 203 -19.23 -5.83 13.89
N TYR A 204 -19.09 -4.51 13.80
CA TYR A 204 -20.25 -3.60 13.80
C TYR A 204 -21.20 -3.86 12.64
N ALA A 205 -20.69 -4.06 11.43
CA ALA A 205 -21.51 -4.38 10.27
C ALA A 205 -22.27 -5.70 10.46
N GLN A 206 -21.62 -6.74 11.00
CA GLN A 206 -22.27 -8.02 11.31
C GLN A 206 -23.34 -7.88 12.41
N GLU A 207 -23.08 -7.10 13.46
CA GLU A 207 -24.05 -6.85 14.53
C GLU A 207 -25.28 -6.10 14.02
N ARG A 208 -25.09 -5.07 13.19
CA ARG A 208 -26.19 -4.35 12.54
C ARG A 208 -27.01 -5.27 11.64
N ARG A 209 -26.36 -6.10 10.82
CA ARG A 209 -27.05 -7.06 9.96
C ARG A 209 -27.86 -8.08 10.77
N LYS A 210 -27.28 -8.61 11.86
CA LYS A 210 -28.00 -9.50 12.79
C LYS A 210 -29.20 -8.81 13.46
N ALA A 211 -29.09 -7.53 13.81
CA ALA A 211 -30.20 -6.76 14.37
C ALA A 211 -31.32 -6.55 13.34
N HIS A 212 -30.97 -6.19 12.11
CA HIS A 212 -31.89 -6.10 10.99
C HIS A 212 -32.62 -7.43 10.74
N ASP A 213 -31.89 -8.55 10.66
CA ASP A 213 -32.48 -9.88 10.44
C ASP A 213 -33.46 -10.27 11.57
N ARG A 214 -33.18 -9.89 12.82
CA ARG A 214 -34.10 -10.12 13.96
C ARG A 214 -35.39 -9.33 13.81
N LEU A 215 -35.30 -8.05 13.41
CA LEU A 215 -36.46 -7.19 13.20
C LEU A 215 -37.28 -7.65 12.00
N ALA A 216 -36.63 -8.04 10.90
CA ALA A 216 -37.28 -8.62 9.73
C ALA A 216 -38.09 -9.87 10.09
N ARG A 217 -37.49 -10.81 10.86
CA ARG A 217 -38.20 -12.01 11.34
C ARG A 217 -39.35 -11.66 12.28
N ARG A 218 -39.16 -10.70 13.18
CA ARG A 218 -40.21 -10.24 14.10
C ARG A 218 -41.40 -9.67 13.33
N TYR A 219 -41.16 -8.79 12.36
CA TYR A 219 -42.18 -8.23 11.49
C TYR A 219 -42.93 -9.35 10.73
N GLY A 220 -42.20 -10.24 10.06
CA GLY A 220 -42.79 -11.37 9.33
C GLY A 220 -43.64 -12.29 10.21
N SER A 221 -43.18 -12.63 11.41
CA SER A 221 -43.94 -13.45 12.38
C SER A 221 -45.24 -12.76 12.80
N ARG A 222 -45.19 -11.45 13.09
CA ARG A 222 -46.38 -10.69 13.51
C ARG A 222 -47.39 -10.53 12.38
N CYS A 223 -46.94 -10.35 11.14
CA CYS A 223 -47.81 -10.36 9.96
C CYS A 223 -48.49 -11.72 9.79
N ALA A 224 -47.72 -12.82 9.83
CA ALA A 224 -48.27 -14.16 9.68
C ALA A 224 -49.29 -14.52 10.79
N GLU A 225 -48.99 -14.18 12.06
CA GLU A 225 -49.93 -14.40 13.18
C GLU A 225 -51.22 -13.57 13.02
N ALA A 226 -51.11 -12.31 12.59
CA ALA A 226 -52.26 -11.44 12.37
C ALA A 226 -53.14 -11.95 11.20
N GLU A 227 -52.51 -12.37 10.09
CA GLU A 227 -53.20 -12.96 8.94
C GLU A 227 -53.89 -14.27 9.30
N TYR A 228 -53.22 -15.15 10.07
CA TYR A 228 -53.78 -16.41 10.52
C TYR A 228 -55.04 -16.19 11.37
N LEU A 229 -55.00 -15.30 12.38
CA LEU A 229 -56.19 -15.00 13.20
C LEU A 229 -57.29 -14.27 12.42
N ALA A 230 -56.93 -13.43 11.44
CA ALA A 230 -57.91 -12.79 10.58
C ALA A 230 -58.64 -13.82 9.70
N GLN A 231 -57.90 -14.79 9.13
CA GLN A 231 -58.48 -15.90 8.36
C GLN A 231 -59.37 -16.78 9.23
N ASP A 232 -58.92 -17.16 10.43
CA ASP A 232 -59.73 -17.93 11.39
C ASP A 232 -61.04 -17.21 11.73
N CYS A 233 -60.98 -15.89 11.98
CA CYS A 233 -62.17 -15.08 12.25
C CYS A 233 -63.18 -15.08 11.09
N LEU A 234 -62.69 -14.98 9.85
CA LEU A 234 -63.51 -15.00 8.63
C LEU A 234 -64.13 -16.39 8.42
N GLN A 235 -63.37 -17.46 8.63
CA GLN A 235 -63.80 -18.85 8.41
C GLN A 235 -64.66 -19.42 9.56
N ALA A 236 -64.66 -18.78 10.74
CA ALA A 236 -65.38 -19.20 11.95
C ALA A 236 -66.93 -19.10 11.87
N VAL A 237 -67.56 -19.42 10.74
CA VAL A 237 -69.00 -19.23 10.48
C VAL A 237 -69.89 -19.97 11.49
N SER A 238 -69.42 -21.09 12.02
CA SER A 238 -70.11 -21.92 13.02
C SER A 238 -69.88 -21.48 14.48
N MET A 239 -69.02 -20.50 14.76
CA MET A 239 -68.72 -20.04 16.12
C MET A 239 -69.76 -19.04 16.63
N LYS A 240 -69.94 -19.00 17.96
CA LYS A 240 -70.77 -17.99 18.62
C LYS A 240 -70.22 -16.59 18.36
N THR A 241 -71.12 -15.62 18.18
CA THR A 241 -70.76 -14.22 17.87
C THR A 241 -69.78 -13.61 18.87
N ALA A 242 -69.93 -13.93 20.17
CA ALA A 242 -69.03 -13.45 21.21
C ALA A 242 -67.59 -13.96 21.05
N ASP A 243 -67.40 -15.21 20.60
CA ASP A 243 -66.07 -15.78 20.41
C ASP A 243 -65.44 -15.30 19.11
N ARG A 244 -66.23 -15.09 18.05
CA ARG A 244 -65.77 -14.42 16.81
C ARG A 244 -65.31 -12.99 17.08
N LEU A 245 -66.03 -12.26 17.93
CA LEU A 245 -65.63 -10.91 18.33
C LEU A 245 -64.29 -10.90 19.07
N LYS A 246 -64.02 -11.88 19.95
CA LYS A 246 -62.72 -12.02 20.63
C LYS A 246 -61.59 -12.27 19.65
N LEU A 247 -61.78 -13.17 18.67
CA LEU A 247 -60.80 -13.41 17.61
C LEU A 247 -60.54 -12.15 16.78
N ALA A 248 -61.60 -11.42 16.40
CA ALA A 248 -61.48 -10.15 15.68
C ALA A 248 -60.70 -9.09 16.48
N GLN A 249 -60.96 -8.98 17.79
CA GLN A 249 -60.21 -8.09 18.69
C GLN A 249 -58.73 -8.49 18.76
N GLN A 250 -58.44 -9.79 18.91
CA GLN A 250 -57.06 -10.31 18.93
C GLN A 250 -56.33 -10.05 17.60
N ALA A 251 -56.98 -10.32 16.46
CA ALA A 251 -56.44 -10.03 15.13
C ALA A 251 -56.15 -8.54 14.96
N THR A 252 -57.02 -7.66 15.46
CA THR A 252 -56.81 -6.20 15.44
C THR A 252 -55.61 -5.79 16.31
N VAL A 253 -55.44 -6.39 17.48
CA VAL A 253 -54.28 -6.13 18.35
C VAL A 253 -52.98 -6.58 17.68
N LEU A 254 -52.95 -7.78 17.09
CA LEU A 254 -51.78 -8.28 16.36
C LEU A 254 -51.47 -7.42 15.13
N SER A 255 -52.48 -6.97 14.40
CA SER A 255 -52.29 -6.05 13.26
C SER A 255 -51.64 -4.73 13.69
N LYS A 256 -52.03 -4.17 14.85
CA LYS A 256 -51.36 -2.99 15.43
C LYS A 256 -49.91 -3.30 15.82
N GLN A 257 -49.64 -4.46 16.41
CA GLN A 257 -48.28 -4.88 16.75
C GLN A 257 -47.41 -5.11 15.52
N ALA A 258 -47.98 -5.64 14.42
CA ALA A 258 -47.29 -5.80 13.15
C ALA A 258 -46.88 -4.44 12.56
N ARG A 259 -47.76 -3.43 12.61
CA ARG A 259 -47.40 -2.05 12.21
C ARG A 259 -46.26 -1.46 13.05
N LEU A 260 -46.25 -1.67 14.36
CA LEU A 260 -45.13 -1.21 15.19
C LEU A 260 -43.81 -1.91 14.79
N ALA A 261 -43.85 -3.21 14.55
CA ALA A 261 -42.69 -3.96 14.07
C ALA A 261 -42.25 -3.55 12.66
N GLU A 262 -43.17 -3.12 11.80
CA GLU A 262 -42.90 -2.57 10.47
C GLU A 262 -42.07 -1.28 10.56
N TYR A 263 -42.47 -0.34 11.43
CA TYR A 263 -41.70 0.88 11.66
C TYR A 263 -40.29 0.59 12.16
N GLU A 264 -40.15 -0.33 13.13
CA GLU A 264 -38.83 -0.76 13.63
C GLU A 264 -37.98 -1.41 12.51
N TYR A 265 -38.60 -2.22 11.66
CA TYR A 265 -37.93 -2.86 10.53
C TYR A 265 -37.42 -1.84 9.51
N TYR A 266 -38.26 -0.90 9.05
CA TYR A 266 -37.82 0.13 8.10
C TYR A 266 -36.77 1.06 8.70
N GLN A 267 -36.92 1.44 9.97
CA GLN A 267 -35.88 2.19 10.67
C GLN A 267 -34.54 1.43 10.69
N SER A 268 -34.58 0.09 10.81
CA SER A 268 -33.37 -0.73 10.75
C SER A 268 -32.73 -0.79 9.37
N ILE A 269 -33.52 -0.66 8.29
CA ILE A 269 -33.01 -0.57 6.90
C ILE A 269 -32.28 0.75 6.72
N GLU A 270 -32.91 1.87 7.11
CA GLU A 270 -32.29 3.20 7.03
C GLU A 270 -30.99 3.26 7.83
N GLN A 271 -30.97 2.59 8.99
CA GLN A 271 -29.74 2.40 9.74
C GLN A 271 -28.76 1.56 8.91
N ALA A 272 -29.10 0.35 8.49
CA ALA A 272 -28.20 -0.56 7.76
C ALA A 272 -27.57 0.06 6.51
N ASP A 273 -28.32 0.87 5.75
CA ASP A 273 -27.87 1.57 4.55
C ASP A 273 -27.07 2.85 4.86
N GLY A 274 -27.21 3.38 6.08
CA GLY A 274 -26.42 4.49 6.58
C GLY A 274 -24.95 4.11 6.85
N PRO A 275 -24.03 5.07 6.81
CA PRO A 275 -22.60 4.81 6.92
C PRO A 275 -22.25 4.10 8.24
N VAL A 276 -21.50 3.00 8.16
CA VAL A 276 -20.94 2.32 9.33
C VAL A 276 -19.77 3.18 9.83
N VAL A 277 -20.08 4.10 10.75
CA VAL A 277 -19.05 4.90 11.44
C VAL A 277 -18.98 4.42 12.88
N PRO A 278 -18.04 3.53 13.23
CA PRO A 278 -17.70 3.32 14.63
C PRO A 278 -17.18 4.65 15.17
N ALA A 279 -17.70 5.11 16.31
CA ALA A 279 -17.26 6.35 16.96
C ALA A 279 -15.74 6.34 17.30
N GLU A 280 -15.12 5.16 17.28
CA GLU A 280 -13.72 4.91 17.62
C GLU A 280 -12.84 4.55 16.41
N CYS A 281 -13.37 4.56 15.18
CA CYS A 281 -12.58 4.19 14.01
C CYS A 281 -11.63 5.32 13.61
N SER A 282 -10.32 5.06 13.68
CA SER A 282 -9.29 6.08 13.43
C SER A 282 -9.29 6.56 11.97
N LEU A 283 -9.79 5.73 11.05
CA LEU A 283 -10.01 6.07 9.63
C LEU A 283 -11.13 7.10 9.41
N CYS A 284 -12.10 7.20 10.32
CA CYS A 284 -13.23 8.13 10.19
C CYS A 284 -12.86 9.59 10.54
N LEU A 285 -11.78 9.81 11.29
CA LEU A 285 -11.28 11.15 11.62
C LEU A 285 -10.68 11.90 10.43
N VAL A 286 -10.41 11.24 9.30
CA VAL A 286 -9.87 11.88 8.09
C VAL A 286 -10.98 12.37 7.14
N ALA A 287 -12.20 11.84 7.24
CA ALA A 287 -13.30 12.16 6.32
C ALA A 287 -14.36 13.14 6.88
N GLY A 288 -14.08 13.77 8.03
CA GLY A 288 -15.02 14.64 8.76
C GLY A 288 -14.80 16.14 8.55
N GLN A 289 -14.65 16.61 7.31
CA GLN A 289 -14.72 18.04 6.99
C GLN A 289 -15.12 18.26 5.52
N LEU A 290 -16.39 17.96 5.22
CA LEU A 290 -17.06 18.60 4.09
C LEU A 290 -17.70 19.89 4.62
N PRO A 291 -17.36 21.07 4.09
CA PRO A 291 -18.03 22.30 4.49
C PRO A 291 -19.50 22.21 4.06
N ALA A 292 -20.41 22.46 5.00
CA ALA A 292 -21.81 22.65 4.72
C ALA A 292 -21.96 23.76 3.67
N THR A 293 -22.35 23.40 2.45
CA THR A 293 -22.86 24.39 1.49
C THR A 293 -24.21 24.85 2.03
N SER A 294 -24.21 26.01 2.70
CA SER A 294 -25.43 26.76 2.99
C SER A 294 -26.08 27.13 1.66
N ARG A 295 -27.24 26.52 1.37
CA ARG A 295 -28.22 27.13 0.48
C ARG A 295 -28.92 28.24 1.25
N SER A 296 -28.69 29.47 0.82
CA SER A 296 -29.61 30.60 0.94
C SER A 296 -29.72 31.23 -0.44
#